data_AF-A0A1F7FVK4-F1
#
_entry.id   AF-A0A1F7FVK4-F1
#
_cell.length_a   1.000
_cell.length_b   1.000
_cell.length_c   1.000
_cell.angle_alpha   90.00
_cell.angle_beta   90.00
_cell.angle_gamma   90.00
#
_symmetry.space_group_name_H-M   'P 1'
#
loop_
_entity.id
_entity.type
_entity.pdbx_description
1 polymer ?
#
loop_
_entity_poly.entity_id
_entity_poly.type
_entity_poly.pdbx_seq_one_letter_code
_entity_poly.pdbx_strand_id
1 'polypeptide(L)'
;MIFCAILLGLIFSSPLFVGAAEYKVGQYLVDVDVRTSLMQVIPHAYVKCRLAGKTIKISAAAPGYVAKNHELTVRPGITGYATIIRLADPEKRLDVMTFDYKPIVSAYFDRYQGGIPSHLYAINLLLPIKSWPHPSPDNVIVNQPGYGWPIQNSCDISVMEDFYKVRMLIDRAVLDDPHDELLVYVNTANVISVAAAEKWLALLAELAARDELRAAQIAAVLAPFFPAHIEAGYLPEVIARSVALKRRFNELHQE
;
A
#
# COMPACT_ATOMS: atom_id res chain seq x y z
N MET A 1 20.62 -29.95 -32.09
CA MET A 1 20.41 -30.32 -30.67
C MET A 1 21.35 -29.58 -29.72
N ILE A 2 21.57 -28.27 -29.90
CA ILE A 2 22.40 -27.44 -29.00
C ILE A 2 21.59 -26.26 -28.43
N PHE A 3 20.52 -25.84 -29.13
CA PHE A 3 19.66 -24.74 -28.73
C PHE A 3 18.72 -25.04 -27.54
N CYS A 4 18.30 -26.30 -27.34
CA CYS A 4 17.44 -26.67 -26.20
C CYS A 4 18.20 -26.77 -24.86
N ALA A 5 19.52 -26.96 -24.88
CA ALA A 5 20.31 -27.07 -23.66
C ALA A 5 20.56 -25.70 -23.00
N ILE A 6 20.64 -24.63 -23.79
CA ILE A 6 20.88 -23.27 -23.29
C ILE A 6 19.59 -22.68 -22.68
N LEU A 7 18.42 -23.06 -23.19
CA LEU A 7 17.13 -22.61 -22.65
C LEU A 7 16.79 -23.30 -21.31
N LEU A 8 17.20 -24.55 -21.10
CA LEU A 8 17.02 -25.26 -19.82
C LEU A 8 18.01 -24.79 -18.73
N GLY A 9 19.19 -24.28 -19.11
CA GLY A 9 20.16 -23.73 -18.17
C GLY A 9 19.73 -22.40 -17.54
N LEU A 10 18.94 -21.59 -18.27
CA LEU A 10 18.47 -20.28 -17.82
C LEU A 10 17.20 -20.32 -16.96
N ILE A 11 16.47 -21.45 -16.93
CA ILE A 11 15.28 -21.63 -16.08
C ILE A 11 15.66 -22.12 -14.67
N PHE A 12 16.86 -22.70 -14.49
CA PHE A 12 17.31 -23.24 -13.20
C PHE A 12 18.32 -22.38 -12.43
N SER A 13 18.80 -21.28 -13.02
CA SER A 13 19.74 -20.37 -12.37
C SER A 13 19.04 -19.13 -11.82
N SER A 14 18.11 -19.31 -10.88
CA SER A 14 17.73 -18.32 -9.86
C SER A 14 16.69 -18.93 -8.90
N PRO A 15 17.06 -19.73 -7.90
CA PRO A 15 16.45 -19.47 -6.62
C PRO A 15 16.96 -18.08 -6.23
N LEU A 16 16.08 -17.08 -6.32
CA LEU A 16 16.18 -15.94 -5.41
C LEU A 16 16.48 -16.55 -4.04
N PHE A 17 17.72 -16.38 -3.56
CA PHE A 17 18.15 -16.88 -2.25
C PHE A 17 17.36 -16.11 -1.19
N VAL A 18 16.12 -16.53 -1.00
CA VAL A 18 15.21 -16.15 0.07
C VAL A 18 15.46 -17.19 1.16
N GLY A 19 16.65 -17.11 1.74
CA GLY A 19 17.16 -18.02 2.75
C GLY A 19 17.85 -17.23 3.85
N ALA A 20 17.88 -17.78 5.06
CA ALA A 20 18.52 -17.18 6.23
C ALA A 20 19.92 -16.65 5.88
N ALA A 21 20.21 -15.43 6.32
CA ALA A 21 21.53 -14.84 6.12
C ALA A 21 22.45 -15.27 7.27
N GLU A 22 23.59 -15.86 6.91
CA GLU A 22 24.64 -16.25 7.86
C GLU A 22 25.53 -15.05 8.18
N TYR A 23 25.65 -14.72 9.47
CA TYR A 23 26.44 -13.60 9.96
C TYR A 23 27.57 -14.08 10.87
N LYS A 24 28.81 -13.70 10.53
CA LYS A 24 29.96 -13.89 11.41
C LYS A 24 30.04 -12.75 12.42
N VAL A 25 29.88 -13.07 13.71
CA VAL A 25 29.91 -12.11 14.81
C VAL A 25 31.03 -12.49 15.78
N GLY A 26 32.22 -11.93 15.55
CA GLY A 26 33.44 -12.37 16.23
C GLY A 26 33.78 -13.81 15.83
N GLN A 27 33.74 -14.73 16.81
CA GLN A 27 34.00 -16.17 16.60
C GLN A 27 32.73 -17.00 16.32
N TYR A 28 31.55 -16.38 16.38
CA TYR A 28 30.27 -17.08 16.25
C TYR A 28 29.71 -16.93 14.84
N LEU A 29 29.05 -17.99 14.36
CA LEU A 29 28.21 -17.99 13.18
C LEU A 29 26.75 -17.88 13.64
N VAL A 30 26.00 -16.96 13.03
CA VAL A 30 24.62 -16.67 13.42
C VAL A 30 23.74 -16.67 12.19
N ASP A 31 22.85 -17.66 12.09
CA ASP A 31 21.83 -17.73 11.05
C ASP A 31 20.58 -16.99 11.50
N VAL A 32 20.20 -15.96 10.75
CA VAL A 32 19.01 -15.17 11.05
C VAL A 32 18.02 -15.26 9.90
N ASP A 33 16.82 -15.76 10.21
CA ASP A 33 15.68 -15.76 9.29
C ASP A 33 14.67 -14.71 9.73
N VAL A 34 14.32 -13.79 8.83
CA VAL A 34 13.39 -12.68 9.11
C VAL A 34 12.08 -12.93 8.39
N ARG A 35 11.00 -13.00 9.17
CA ARG A 35 9.68 -13.40 8.68
C ARG A 35 8.59 -12.44 9.11
N THR A 36 7.47 -12.46 8.40
CA THR A 36 6.24 -11.80 8.81
C THR A 36 5.64 -12.48 10.05
N SER A 37 4.68 -11.84 10.70
CA SER A 37 3.85 -12.48 11.74
C SER A 37 3.19 -13.78 11.28
N LEU A 38 2.95 -13.94 9.97
CA LEU A 38 2.37 -15.12 9.33
C LEU A 38 3.43 -16.08 8.75
N MET A 39 4.69 -15.96 9.16
CA MET A 39 5.80 -16.86 8.80
C MET A 39 6.21 -16.89 7.33
N GLN A 40 5.77 -15.92 6.52
CA GLN A 40 6.30 -15.70 5.18
C GLN A 40 7.67 -15.03 5.29
N VAL A 41 8.59 -15.35 4.36
CA VAL A 41 9.90 -14.70 4.34
C VAL A 41 9.76 -13.27 3.84
N ILE A 42 10.47 -12.33 4.48
CA ILE A 42 10.51 -10.93 4.05
C ILE A 42 11.74 -10.74 3.16
N PRO A 43 11.57 -10.48 1.86
CA PRO A 43 12.69 -10.23 0.97
C PRO A 43 13.40 -8.94 1.38
N HIS A 44 14.72 -8.90 1.21
CA HIS A 44 15.56 -7.72 1.50
C HIS A 44 15.48 -7.21 2.95
N ALA A 45 15.08 -8.06 3.89
CA ALA A 45 15.15 -7.73 5.31
C ALA A 45 16.60 -7.42 5.71
N TYR A 46 16.77 -6.34 6.47
CA TYR A 46 18.05 -5.87 6.92
C TYR A 46 18.34 -6.36 8.34
N VAL A 47 19.43 -7.09 8.52
CA VAL A 47 19.87 -7.62 9.82
C VAL A 47 21.25 -7.08 10.19
N LYS A 48 21.37 -6.57 11.41
CA LYS A 48 22.64 -6.19 12.06
C LYS A 48 22.86 -7.09 13.26
N CYS A 49 24.03 -7.73 13.33
CA CYS A 49 24.45 -8.51 14.48
C CYS A 49 25.68 -7.88 15.14
N ARG A 50 25.69 -7.75 16.47
CA ARG A 50 26.83 -7.24 17.25
C ARG A 50 27.03 -8.05 18.52
N LEU A 51 28.28 -8.30 18.88
CA LEU A 51 28.63 -8.93 20.16
C LEU A 51 28.75 -7.85 21.25
N ALA A 52 28.07 -8.05 22.36
CA ALA A 52 28.14 -7.22 23.55
C ALA A 52 28.38 -8.11 24.78
N GLY A 53 29.64 -8.28 25.16
CA GLY A 53 30.03 -9.20 26.23
C GLY A 53 29.68 -10.65 25.90
N LYS A 54 28.77 -11.26 26.67
CA LYS A 54 28.27 -12.63 26.46
C LYS A 54 26.95 -12.69 25.68
N THR A 55 26.54 -11.60 25.04
CA THR A 55 25.27 -11.52 24.32
C THR A 55 25.50 -11.11 22.89
N ILE A 56 24.91 -11.86 21.95
CA ILE A 56 24.80 -11.45 20.54
C ILE A 56 23.49 -10.66 20.43
N LYS A 57 23.60 -9.37 20.12
CA LYS A 57 22.46 -8.49 19.85
C LYS A 57 22.18 -8.47 18.36
N ILE A 58 20.94 -8.76 17.98
CA ILE A 58 20.48 -8.85 16.61
C ILE A 58 19.39 -7.79 16.43
N SER A 59 19.54 -6.93 15.45
CA SER A 59 18.54 -5.93 15.05
C SER A 59 18.06 -6.27 13.65
N ALA A 60 16.76 -6.51 13.48
CA ALA A 60 16.14 -6.80 12.19
C ALA A 60 15.13 -5.70 11.84
N ALA A 61 15.15 -5.26 10.59
CA ALA A 61 14.23 -4.26 10.06
C ALA A 61 13.90 -4.58 8.59
N ALA A 62 12.73 -4.16 8.13
CA ALA A 62 12.33 -4.22 6.74
C ALA A 62 11.33 -3.09 6.44
N PRO A 63 11.24 -2.61 5.18
CA PRO A 63 10.29 -1.54 4.83
C PRO A 63 8.85 -1.91 5.18
N GLY A 64 8.13 -0.98 5.83
CA GLY A 64 6.76 -1.13 6.28
C GLY A 64 6.53 -2.22 7.32
N TYR A 65 7.56 -2.54 8.11
CA TYR A 65 7.48 -3.46 9.25
C TYR A 65 8.08 -2.83 10.50
N VAL A 66 7.55 -3.21 11.67
CA VAL A 66 8.10 -2.78 12.96
C VAL A 66 9.43 -3.47 13.21
N ALA A 67 10.51 -2.69 13.22
CA ALA A 67 11.86 -3.17 13.52
C ALA A 67 11.93 -3.84 14.90
N LYS A 68 12.73 -4.90 15.01
CA LYS A 68 12.80 -5.71 16.22
C LYS A 68 14.24 -6.04 16.62
N ASN A 69 14.50 -5.93 17.91
CA ASN A 69 15.74 -6.39 18.52
C ASN A 69 15.53 -7.77 19.16
N HIS A 70 16.55 -8.61 19.06
CA HIS A 70 16.62 -9.93 19.67
C HIS A 70 17.99 -10.13 20.28
N GLU A 71 18.07 -10.92 21.34
CA GLU A 71 19.32 -11.18 22.06
C GLU A 71 19.50 -12.68 22.27
N LEU A 72 20.71 -13.17 21.98
CA LEU A 72 21.12 -14.55 22.22
C LEU A 72 22.28 -14.56 23.20
N THR A 73 22.15 -15.32 24.29
CA THR A 73 23.25 -15.51 25.26
C THR A 73 24.20 -16.58 24.75
N VAL A 74 25.48 -16.24 24.62
CA VAL A 74 26.51 -17.18 24.17
C VAL A 74 26.80 -18.23 25.24
N ARG A 75 26.99 -19.47 24.82
CA ARG A 75 27.28 -20.61 25.70
C ARG A 75 28.67 -21.16 25.39
N PRO A 76 29.41 -21.63 26.42
CA PRO A 76 30.70 -22.30 26.21
C PRO A 76 30.58 -23.48 25.25
N GLY A 77 31.53 -23.63 24.33
CA GLY A 77 31.57 -24.73 23.37
C GLY A 77 30.61 -24.62 22.17
N ILE A 78 29.75 -23.58 22.11
CA ILE A 78 28.83 -23.37 20.99
C ILE A 78 29.32 -22.22 20.10
N THR A 79 29.58 -22.53 18.83
CA THR A 79 30.04 -21.58 17.81
C THR A 79 28.96 -21.15 16.83
N GLY A 80 27.88 -21.94 16.67
CA GLY A 80 26.76 -21.65 15.77
C GLY A 80 25.46 -21.35 16.52
N TYR A 81 24.73 -20.33 16.07
CA TYR A 81 23.43 -19.93 16.60
C TYR A 81 22.45 -19.73 15.45
N ALA A 82 21.18 -20.07 15.66
CA ALA A 82 20.12 -19.81 14.69
C ALA A 82 18.91 -19.19 15.40
N THR A 83 18.25 -18.23 14.76
CA THR A 83 17.02 -17.63 15.29
C THR A 83 16.10 -17.15 14.17
N ILE A 84 14.79 -17.14 14.47
CA ILE A 84 13.76 -16.60 13.59
C ILE A 84 13.22 -15.33 14.25
N ILE A 85 13.36 -14.20 13.56
CA ILE A 85 12.83 -12.92 14.00
C ILE A 85 11.57 -12.61 13.20
N ARG A 86 10.43 -12.55 13.90
CA ARG A 86 9.15 -12.12 13.33
C ARG A 86 8.99 -10.62 13.47
N LEU A 87 8.83 -9.93 12.34
CA LEU A 87 8.48 -8.52 12.28
C LEU A 87 6.95 -8.37 12.18
N ALA A 88 6.41 -7.45 12.97
CA ALA A 88 4.98 -7.15 12.99
C ALA A 88 4.64 -6.07 11.97
N ASP A 89 3.38 -6.06 11.53
CA ASP A 89 2.83 -4.95 10.78
C ASP A 89 2.72 -3.70 11.68
N PRO A 90 2.97 -2.49 11.16
CA PRO A 90 2.80 -1.26 11.93
C PRO A 90 1.33 -1.02 12.25
N GLU A 91 1.07 -0.41 13.40
CA GLU A 91 -0.27 0.06 13.74
C GLU A 91 -0.55 1.38 13.04
N LYS A 92 -1.23 1.31 11.88
CA LYS A 92 -1.77 2.50 11.22
C LYS A 92 -3.24 2.69 11.59
N ARG A 93 -3.65 3.94 11.81
CA ARG A 93 -5.05 4.37 11.85
C ARG A 93 -5.60 4.31 10.44
N LEU A 94 -6.76 3.67 10.28
CA LEU A 94 -7.45 3.54 9.00
C LEU A 94 -8.78 4.26 9.16
N ASP A 95 -8.98 5.32 8.38
CA ASP A 95 -10.23 6.08 8.37
C ASP A 95 -10.88 5.98 7.00
N VAL A 96 -12.19 5.84 6.97
CA VAL A 96 -12.97 5.74 5.74
C VAL A 96 -14.00 6.85 5.65
N MET A 97 -14.00 7.54 4.52
CA MET A 97 -14.90 8.66 4.26
C MET A 97 -15.38 8.69 2.82
N THR A 98 -16.46 9.42 2.60
CA THR A 98 -16.95 9.75 1.27
C THR A 98 -16.07 10.80 0.62
N PHE A 99 -16.23 11.02 -0.69
CA PHE A 99 -15.57 12.14 -1.38
C PHE A 99 -16.07 13.51 -0.87
N ASP A 100 -17.19 13.55 -0.14
CA ASP A 100 -17.67 14.72 0.59
C ASP A 100 -17.04 14.91 1.97
N TYR A 101 -15.98 14.14 2.29
CA TYR A 101 -15.30 14.14 3.59
C TYR A 101 -16.21 13.76 4.76
N LYS A 102 -17.31 13.03 4.50
CA LYS A 102 -18.18 12.49 5.55
C LYS A 102 -17.74 11.08 5.91
N PRO A 103 -17.50 10.75 7.19
CA PRO A 103 -17.10 9.41 7.60
C PRO A 103 -18.19 8.37 7.29
N ILE A 104 -17.79 7.16 6.89
CA ILE A 104 -18.71 6.04 6.68
C ILE A 104 -18.70 5.16 7.92
N VAL A 105 -19.58 5.48 8.88
CA VAL A 105 -19.58 4.88 10.24
C VAL A 105 -19.89 3.38 10.24
N SER A 106 -20.59 2.88 9.23
CA SER A 106 -20.96 1.46 9.10
C SER A 106 -19.88 0.58 8.48
N ALA A 107 -18.76 1.18 8.05
CA ALA A 107 -17.66 0.47 7.43
C ALA A 107 -16.65 0.01 8.47
N TYR A 108 -15.99 -1.12 8.22
CA TYR A 108 -14.95 -1.63 9.10
C TYR A 108 -13.78 -2.20 8.31
N PHE A 109 -12.62 -2.22 8.94
CA PHE A 109 -11.39 -2.73 8.34
C PHE A 109 -11.02 -4.09 8.92
N ASP A 110 -10.77 -5.05 8.03
CA ASP A 110 -10.14 -6.32 8.37
C ASP A 110 -8.62 -6.22 8.16
N ARG A 111 -7.87 -6.33 9.26
CA ARG A 111 -6.40 -6.21 9.25
C ARG A 111 -5.69 -7.50 8.82
N TYR A 112 -6.42 -8.55 8.49
CA TYR A 112 -5.82 -9.82 8.09
C TYR A 112 -4.97 -9.70 6.81
N GLN A 113 -3.70 -10.11 6.92
CA GLN A 113 -2.69 -10.05 5.84
C GLN A 113 -2.42 -11.43 5.17
N GLY A 114 -3.22 -12.46 5.48
CA GLY A 114 -2.96 -13.79 4.92
C GLY A 114 -3.17 -13.86 3.42
N GLY A 115 -2.26 -14.57 2.74
CA GLY A 115 -2.26 -14.69 1.27
C GLY A 115 -1.71 -13.47 0.53
N ILE A 116 -1.27 -12.43 1.25
CA ILE A 116 -0.67 -11.23 0.65
C ILE A 116 0.84 -11.42 0.53
N PRO A 117 1.46 -11.02 -0.60
CA PRO A 117 2.92 -11.00 -0.72
C PRO A 117 3.57 -10.11 0.36
N SER A 118 4.72 -10.52 0.88
CA SER A 118 5.39 -9.82 2.01
C SER A 118 5.92 -8.42 1.69
N HIS A 119 5.99 -8.01 0.42
CA HIS A 119 6.33 -6.64 0.04
C HIS A 119 5.09 -5.72 -0.07
N LEU A 120 3.88 -6.28 0.00
CA LEU A 120 2.63 -5.54 -0.07
C LEU A 120 1.92 -5.53 1.28
N TYR A 121 1.04 -4.54 1.45
CA TYR A 121 0.13 -4.44 2.57
C TYR A 121 -1.30 -4.33 2.05
N ALA A 122 -2.19 -5.15 2.61
CA ALA A 122 -3.60 -5.14 2.25
C ALA A 122 -4.41 -4.29 3.23
N ILE A 123 -5.17 -3.36 2.68
CA ILE A 123 -6.25 -2.67 3.37
C ILE A 123 -7.53 -3.37 2.92
N ASN A 124 -8.11 -4.20 3.78
CA ASN A 124 -9.39 -4.84 3.49
C ASN A 124 -10.50 -4.03 4.16
N LEU A 125 -11.27 -3.32 3.36
CA LEU A 125 -12.43 -2.55 3.78
C LEU A 125 -13.69 -3.36 3.53
N LEU A 126 -14.57 -3.42 4.52
CA LEU A 126 -15.87 -4.05 4.44
C LEU A 126 -16.95 -2.97 4.52
N LEU A 127 -17.70 -2.82 3.42
CA LEU A 127 -18.74 -1.82 3.24
C LEU A 127 -20.11 -2.50 3.10
N PRO A 128 -21.13 -2.10 3.87
CA PRO A 128 -22.47 -2.62 3.68
C PRO A 128 -22.97 -2.32 2.27
N ILE A 129 -23.56 -3.32 1.60
CA ILE A 129 -24.05 -3.19 0.22
C ILE A 129 -25.04 -2.03 0.09
N LYS A 130 -25.90 -1.85 1.11
CA LYS A 130 -26.90 -0.77 1.15
C LYS A 130 -26.29 0.64 1.20
N SER A 131 -25.06 0.77 1.68
CA SER A 131 -24.36 2.05 1.79
C SER A 131 -23.57 2.41 0.51
N TRP A 132 -23.44 1.48 -0.44
CA TRP A 132 -22.65 1.68 -1.65
C TRP A 132 -23.30 1.07 -2.91
N PRO A 133 -24.25 1.78 -3.54
CA PRO A 133 -25.08 1.20 -4.61
C PRO A 133 -24.33 0.95 -5.92
N HIS A 134 -23.20 1.64 -6.15
CA HIS A 134 -22.42 1.54 -7.39
C HIS A 134 -20.95 1.22 -7.06
N PRO A 135 -20.64 -0.02 -6.63
CA PRO A 135 -19.27 -0.42 -6.33
C PRO A 135 -18.42 -0.43 -7.59
N SER A 136 -17.30 0.27 -7.57
CA SER A 136 -16.28 0.23 -8.62
C SER A 136 -14.90 0.45 -8.02
N PRO A 137 -13.85 -0.26 -8.48
CA PRO A 137 -12.48 0.02 -8.07
C PRO A 137 -12.07 1.48 -8.29
N ASP A 138 -12.56 2.10 -9.38
CA ASP A 138 -12.29 3.51 -9.72
C ASP A 138 -12.94 4.49 -8.74
N ASN A 139 -13.93 4.03 -7.96
CA ASN A 139 -14.64 4.82 -6.96
C ASN A 139 -13.97 4.76 -5.59
N VAL A 140 -12.81 4.10 -5.46
CA VAL A 140 -12.11 3.91 -4.20
C VAL A 140 -10.71 4.46 -4.31
N ILE A 141 -10.30 5.21 -3.30
CA ILE A 141 -8.96 5.76 -3.28
C ILE A 141 -8.34 5.77 -1.88
N VAL A 142 -7.10 5.33 -1.78
CA VAL A 142 -6.29 5.30 -0.56
C VAL A 142 -5.25 6.40 -0.63
N ASN A 143 -5.02 7.06 0.50
CA ASN A 143 -3.96 8.03 0.66
C ASN A 143 -3.45 8.10 2.09
N GLN A 144 -2.36 8.84 2.25
CA GLN A 144 -1.81 9.26 3.51
C GLN A 144 -1.70 10.80 3.53
N PRO A 145 -2.06 11.47 4.63
CA PRO A 145 -1.86 12.92 4.76
C PRO A 145 -0.40 13.30 4.44
N GLY A 146 -0.20 14.29 3.57
CA GLY A 146 1.14 14.75 3.17
C GLY A 146 1.83 13.92 2.07
N TYR A 147 1.29 12.76 1.70
CA TYR A 147 1.79 11.96 0.58
C TYR A 147 1.06 12.30 -0.73
N GLY A 148 1.72 12.04 -1.85
CA GLY A 148 1.08 12.12 -3.17
C GLY A 148 -0.05 11.09 -3.26
N TRP A 149 -1.20 11.48 -3.79
CA TRP A 149 -2.42 10.66 -3.95
C TRP A 149 -2.52 10.12 -5.38
N PRO A 150 -3.00 8.89 -5.70
CA PRO A 150 -3.37 7.76 -4.83
C PRO A 150 -2.21 6.77 -4.58
N ILE A 151 -2.17 6.11 -3.42
CA ILE A 151 -1.06 5.20 -3.05
C ILE A 151 -1.35 3.71 -3.30
N GLN A 152 -2.59 3.33 -3.68
CA GLN A 152 -2.88 1.93 -3.98
C GLN A 152 -2.34 1.49 -5.34
N ASN A 153 -1.83 0.26 -5.38
CA ASN A 153 -1.38 -0.44 -6.58
C ASN A 153 -2.53 -1.17 -7.27
N SER A 154 -3.42 -1.77 -6.49
CA SER A 154 -4.61 -2.47 -7.00
C SER A 154 -5.79 -2.31 -6.04
N CYS A 155 -6.99 -2.50 -6.59
CA CYS A 155 -8.24 -2.49 -5.84
C CYS A 155 -9.17 -3.57 -6.41
N ASP A 156 -9.47 -4.57 -5.60
CA ASP A 156 -10.38 -5.67 -5.96
C ASP A 156 -11.63 -5.60 -5.10
N ILE A 157 -12.80 -5.79 -5.71
CA ILE A 157 -14.09 -5.81 -5.02
C ILE A 157 -14.70 -7.19 -5.15
N SER A 158 -15.07 -7.77 -4.01
CA SER A 158 -15.80 -9.04 -3.93
C SER A 158 -17.01 -8.90 -3.02
N VAL A 159 -17.99 -9.77 -3.17
CA VAL A 159 -19.18 -9.81 -2.32
C VAL A 159 -19.00 -10.86 -1.24
N MET A 160 -19.29 -10.51 0.01
CA MET A 160 -19.25 -11.39 1.17
C MET A 160 -20.49 -11.11 2.03
N GLU A 161 -21.49 -11.99 1.93
CA GLU A 161 -22.78 -11.83 2.61
C GLU A 161 -23.42 -10.46 2.28
N ASP A 162 -23.68 -9.63 3.29
CA ASP A 162 -24.28 -8.29 3.15
C ASP A 162 -23.25 -7.16 2.92
N PHE A 163 -22.00 -7.53 2.66
CA PHE A 163 -20.88 -6.59 2.52
C PHE A 163 -20.16 -6.72 1.19
N TYR A 164 -19.71 -5.59 0.66
CA TYR A 164 -18.61 -5.54 -0.29
C TYR A 164 -17.29 -5.61 0.48
N LYS A 165 -16.47 -6.61 0.15
CA LYS A 165 -15.08 -6.70 0.57
C LYS A 165 -14.20 -6.05 -0.49
N VAL A 166 -13.73 -4.86 -0.17
CA VAL A 166 -12.83 -4.04 -0.99
C VAL A 166 -11.41 -4.26 -0.49
N ARG A 167 -10.58 -4.91 -1.29
CA ARG A 167 -9.17 -5.14 -1.00
C ARG A 167 -8.34 -4.17 -1.80
N MET A 168 -7.64 -3.28 -1.11
CA MET A 168 -6.66 -2.38 -1.71
C MET A 168 -5.26 -2.84 -1.32
N LEU A 169 -4.37 -2.99 -2.29
CA LEU A 169 -2.97 -3.33 -2.04
C LEU A 169 -2.10 -2.09 -2.21
N ILE A 170 -1.24 -1.82 -1.23
CA ILE A 170 -0.24 -0.75 -1.27
C ILE A 170 1.16 -1.35 -1.11
N ASP A 171 2.18 -0.63 -1.57
CA ASP A 171 3.56 -0.97 -1.24
C ASP A 171 3.83 -0.70 0.24
N ARG A 172 4.56 -1.60 0.91
CA ARG A 172 4.92 -1.45 2.32
C ARG A 172 5.82 -0.26 2.59
N ALA A 173 6.66 0.16 1.65
CA ALA A 173 7.51 1.34 1.81
C ALA A 173 6.69 2.61 2.09
N VAL A 174 5.42 2.67 1.67
CA VAL A 174 4.53 3.80 1.98
C VAL A 174 4.21 3.86 3.48
N LEU A 175 4.24 2.73 4.20
CA LEU A 175 3.95 2.68 5.63
C LEU A 175 5.08 3.24 6.51
N ASP A 176 6.29 3.42 5.96
CA ASP A 176 7.43 3.99 6.69
C ASP A 176 7.30 5.50 6.92
N ASP A 177 6.31 6.15 6.29
CA ASP A 177 6.03 7.56 6.49
C ASP A 177 5.56 7.83 7.94
N PRO A 178 6.03 8.94 8.55
CA PRO A 178 5.76 9.26 9.96
C PRO A 178 4.29 9.55 10.28
N HIS A 179 3.43 9.76 9.28
CA HIS A 179 2.00 9.90 9.51
C HIS A 179 1.41 8.52 9.79
N ASP A 180 0.73 8.39 10.92
CA ASP A 180 0.13 7.12 11.34
C ASP A 180 -1.28 6.91 10.80
N GLU A 181 -1.68 7.61 9.74
CA GLU A 181 -3.03 7.61 9.20
C GLU A 181 -3.06 7.25 7.72
N LEU A 182 -3.92 6.31 7.35
CA LEU A 182 -4.33 6.04 5.98
C LEU A 182 -5.81 6.35 5.82
N LEU A 183 -6.11 7.19 4.84
CA LEU A 183 -7.45 7.64 4.50
C LEU A 183 -7.94 6.87 3.28
N VAL A 184 -9.09 6.20 3.42
CA VAL A 184 -9.79 5.52 2.33
C VAL A 184 -11.02 6.33 1.97
N TYR A 185 -11.03 6.84 0.76
CA TYR A 185 -12.12 7.60 0.19
C TYR A 185 -12.93 6.70 -0.72
N VAL A 186 -14.23 6.66 -0.49
CA VAL A 186 -15.17 5.83 -1.24
C VAL A 186 -16.23 6.74 -1.80
N ASN A 187 -16.38 6.76 -3.11
CA ASN A 187 -17.46 7.49 -3.70
C ASN A 187 -18.78 6.70 -3.56
N THR A 188 -19.65 7.15 -2.67
CA THR A 188 -20.98 6.58 -2.44
C THR A 188 -22.09 7.31 -3.19
N ALA A 189 -21.77 8.41 -3.89
CA ALA A 189 -22.74 9.25 -4.59
C ALA A 189 -22.39 9.38 -6.07
N ASN A 190 -23.39 9.66 -6.92
CA ASN A 190 -23.12 9.89 -8.35
C ASN A 190 -22.39 11.22 -8.59
N VAL A 191 -22.54 12.19 -7.70
CA VAL A 191 -21.96 13.54 -7.79
C VAL A 191 -21.56 14.00 -6.39
N ILE A 192 -20.36 14.59 -6.26
CA ILE A 192 -19.91 15.21 -4.99
C ILE A 192 -20.55 16.58 -4.79
N SER A 193 -20.69 17.01 -3.55
CA SER A 193 -21.19 18.36 -3.23
C SER A 193 -20.26 19.45 -3.77
N VAL A 194 -20.82 20.62 -4.09
CA VAL A 194 -20.05 21.78 -4.59
C VAL A 194 -18.95 22.18 -3.60
N ALA A 195 -19.25 22.19 -2.29
CA ALA A 195 -18.27 22.53 -1.27
C ALA A 195 -17.12 21.51 -1.19
N ALA A 196 -17.40 20.22 -1.36
CA ALA A 196 -16.35 19.21 -1.41
C ALA A 196 -15.52 19.34 -2.69
N ALA A 197 -16.18 19.57 -3.82
CA ALA A 197 -15.54 19.84 -5.08
C ALA A 197 -14.57 21.03 -4.99
N GLU A 198 -14.98 22.17 -4.45
CA GLU A 198 -14.10 23.34 -4.27
C GLU A 198 -12.85 23.00 -3.44
N LYS A 199 -13.00 22.21 -2.37
CA LYS A 199 -11.87 21.73 -1.57
C LYS A 199 -10.93 20.83 -2.38
N TRP A 200 -11.48 19.92 -3.18
CA TRP A 200 -10.70 19.07 -4.08
C TRP A 200 -9.95 19.88 -5.14
N LEU A 201 -10.58 20.91 -5.71
CA LEU A 201 -9.95 21.81 -6.68
C LEU A 201 -8.77 22.57 -6.07
N ALA A 202 -8.93 23.09 -4.85
CA ALA A 202 -7.86 23.78 -4.14
C ALA A 202 -6.66 22.84 -3.89
N LEU A 203 -6.91 21.63 -3.42
CA LEU A 203 -5.87 20.61 -3.19
C LEU A 203 -5.14 20.26 -4.49
N LEU A 204 -5.88 20.08 -5.59
CA LEU A 204 -5.32 19.74 -6.89
C LEU A 204 -4.49 20.89 -7.48
N ALA A 205 -4.89 22.15 -7.24
CA ALA A 205 -4.11 23.31 -7.66
C ALA A 205 -2.76 23.38 -6.93
N GLU A 206 -2.76 23.17 -5.61
CA GLU A 206 -1.54 23.13 -4.81
C GLU A 206 -0.63 21.97 -5.22
N LEU A 207 -1.21 20.80 -5.50
CA LEU A 207 -0.46 19.64 -5.94
C LEU A 207 0.11 19.82 -7.35
N ALA A 208 -0.64 20.38 -8.29
CA ALA A 208 -0.19 20.61 -9.66
C ALA A 208 1.05 21.52 -9.72
N ALA A 209 1.18 22.46 -8.79
CA ALA A 209 2.37 23.32 -8.67
C ALA A 209 3.64 22.55 -8.22
N ARG A 210 3.48 21.37 -7.62
CA ARG A 210 4.58 20.53 -7.10
C ARG A 210 4.83 19.29 -7.95
N ASP A 211 3.76 18.69 -8.46
CA ASP A 211 3.74 17.45 -9.23
C ASP A 211 2.52 17.41 -10.17
N GLU A 212 2.70 17.92 -11.40
CA GLU A 212 1.65 18.03 -12.41
C GLU A 212 1.09 16.67 -12.83
N LEU A 213 1.96 15.67 -12.99
CA LEU A 213 1.57 14.32 -13.40
C LEU A 213 0.64 13.69 -12.35
N ARG A 214 1.00 13.83 -11.08
CA ARG A 214 0.19 13.32 -9.96
C ARG A 214 -1.16 14.02 -9.89
N ALA A 215 -1.17 15.35 -10.02
CA ALA A 215 -2.42 16.11 -10.05
C ALA A 215 -3.35 15.65 -11.20
N ALA A 216 -2.78 15.30 -12.37
CA ALA A 216 -3.55 14.80 -13.51
C ALA A 216 -4.20 13.44 -13.25
N GLN A 217 -3.50 12.53 -12.59
CA GLN A 217 -4.04 11.21 -12.23
C GLN A 217 -5.23 11.34 -11.28
N ILE A 218 -5.11 12.19 -10.26
CA ILE A 218 -6.21 12.41 -9.30
C ILE A 218 -7.37 13.14 -9.97
N ALA A 219 -7.08 14.14 -10.80
CA ALA A 219 -8.07 14.86 -11.57
C ALA A 219 -8.87 13.91 -12.48
N ALA A 220 -8.22 12.91 -13.08
CA ALA A 220 -8.91 11.91 -13.90
C ALA A 220 -9.90 11.06 -13.09
N VAL A 221 -9.58 10.73 -11.83
CA VAL A 221 -10.48 9.98 -10.94
C VAL A 221 -11.62 10.85 -10.41
N LEU A 222 -11.37 12.13 -10.11
CA LEU A 222 -12.39 13.03 -9.56
C LEU A 222 -13.28 13.68 -10.63
N ALA A 223 -12.75 13.93 -11.83
CA ALA A 223 -13.45 14.55 -12.96
C ALA A 223 -14.84 13.96 -13.23
N PRO A 224 -15.05 12.62 -13.14
CA PRO A 224 -16.36 12.03 -13.29
C PRO A 224 -17.43 12.46 -12.30
N PHE A 225 -17.03 12.87 -11.09
CA PHE A 225 -17.94 13.09 -9.96
C PHE A 225 -18.16 14.56 -9.64
N PHE A 226 -17.41 15.45 -10.28
CA PHE A 226 -17.59 16.90 -10.11
C PHE A 226 -18.97 17.36 -10.61
N PRO A 227 -19.68 18.21 -9.87
CA PRO A 227 -20.94 18.78 -10.31
C PRO A 227 -20.77 19.60 -11.59
N ALA A 228 -21.74 19.49 -12.51
CA ALA A 228 -21.70 20.12 -13.83
C ALA A 228 -21.67 21.67 -13.80
N HIS A 229 -22.02 22.28 -12.66
CA HIS A 229 -22.18 23.73 -12.50
C HIS A 229 -20.96 24.43 -11.91
N ILE A 230 -19.87 23.70 -11.67
CA ILE A 230 -18.60 24.36 -11.32
C ILE A 230 -18.17 25.16 -12.54
N GLU A 231 -18.30 26.48 -12.43
CA GLU A 231 -17.99 27.39 -13.51
C GLU A 231 -16.57 27.13 -14.01
N ALA A 232 -16.46 26.75 -15.29
CA ALA A 232 -15.23 26.34 -15.93
C ALA A 232 -14.12 27.41 -15.94
N GLY A 233 -14.41 28.64 -15.47
CA GLY A 233 -13.47 29.75 -15.38
C GLY A 233 -12.39 29.62 -14.30
N TYR A 234 -12.56 28.71 -13.32
CA TYR A 234 -11.63 28.54 -12.19
C TYR A 234 -11.11 27.10 -12.01
N LEU A 235 -11.22 26.26 -13.03
CA LEU A 235 -10.64 24.92 -12.98
C LEU A 235 -9.12 24.99 -13.23
N PRO A 236 -8.27 24.46 -12.33
CA PRO A 236 -6.85 24.23 -12.63
C PRO A 236 -6.69 23.55 -13.99
N GLU A 237 -5.67 23.95 -14.77
CA GLU A 237 -5.49 23.52 -16.17
C GLU A 237 -5.52 21.98 -16.32
N VAL A 238 -4.95 21.27 -15.37
CA VAL A 238 -4.91 19.81 -15.28
C VAL A 238 -6.32 19.19 -15.20
N ILE A 239 -7.23 19.83 -14.48
CA ILE A 239 -8.63 19.39 -14.33
C ILE A 239 -9.43 19.78 -15.56
N ALA A 240 -9.22 20.99 -16.09
CA ALA A 240 -9.83 21.42 -17.34
C ALA A 240 -9.51 20.44 -18.48
N ARG A 241 -8.25 20.01 -18.60
CA ARG A 241 -7.80 18.98 -19.55
C ARG A 241 -8.48 17.63 -19.31
N SER A 242 -8.54 17.16 -18.06
CA SER A 242 -9.15 15.86 -17.70
C SER A 242 -10.67 15.84 -17.97
N VAL A 243 -11.37 16.92 -17.62
CA VAL A 243 -12.80 17.10 -17.88
C VAL A 243 -13.07 17.21 -19.39
N ALA A 244 -12.25 17.96 -20.13
CA ALA A 244 -12.38 18.08 -21.58
C ALA A 244 -12.15 16.74 -22.29
N LEU A 245 -11.15 15.96 -21.85
CA LEU A 245 -10.86 14.64 -22.38
C LEU A 245 -12.01 13.65 -22.12
N LYS A 246 -12.62 13.70 -20.93
CA LYS A 246 -13.82 12.91 -20.63
C LYS A 246 -15.01 13.31 -21.51
N ARG A 247 -15.29 14.62 -21.67
CA ARG A 247 -16.36 15.09 -22.55
C ARG A 247 -16.17 14.58 -23.97
N ARG A 248 -14.96 14.73 -24.50
CA ARG A 248 -14.59 14.22 -25.82
C ARG A 248 -14.69 12.70 -25.94
N PHE A 249 -14.29 11.95 -24.90
CA PHE A 249 -14.44 10.50 -24.85
C PHE A 249 -15.92 10.10 -24.90
N ASN A 250 -16.76 10.73 -24.07
CA ASN A 250 -18.21 10.46 -24.05
C ASN A 250 -18.87 10.82 -25.38
N GLU A 251 -18.50 11.94 -26.02
CA GLU A 251 -18.98 12.31 -27.36
C GLU A 251 -18.57 11.28 -28.42
N LEU A 252 -17.38 10.68 -28.31
CA LEU A 252 -16.87 9.68 -29.24
C LEU A 252 -17.44 8.27 -29.01
N HIS A 253 -17.99 7.98 -27.84
CA HIS A 253 -18.50 6.65 -27.44
C HIS A 253 -20.01 6.66 -27.18
N GLN A 254 -20.73 7.68 -27.68
CA GLN A 254 -22.18 7.60 -27.84
C GLN A 254 -22.50 6.71 -29.06
N GLU A 255 -22.78 5.43 -28.79
CA GLU A 255 -23.70 4.59 -29.58
C GLU A 255 -25.02 4.43 -28.82
#